data_AF-A0A6N8NTE6-F1
#
_entry.id   AF-A0A6N8NTE6-F1
#
_cell.length_a   1.000
_cell.length_b   1.000
_cell.length_c   1.000
_cell.angle_alpha   90.00
_cell.angle_beta   90.00
_cell.angle_gamma   90.00
#
_symmetry.space_group_name_H-M   'P 1'
#
loop_
_entity.id
_entity.type
_entity.pdbx_description
1 polymer ?
#
loop_
_entity_poly.entity_id
_entity_poly.type
_entity_poly.pdbx_seq_one_letter_code
_entity_poly.pdbx_strand_id
1 'polypeptide(L)' 'DPSMLYAPPARIEEEVATILAGFGHGEGHVFNLGHGIHQDVPSEHAGVFVEAVHRLSEQYHR' A
#
# COMPACT_ATOMS: atom_id res chain seq x y z
N ASP A 1 -6.83 -5.83 0.46
CA ASP A 1 -7.08 -7.08 -0.28
C ASP A 1 -5.93 -7.29 -1.27
N PRO A 2 -5.30 -8.47 -1.37
CA PRO A 2 -4.21 -8.73 -2.32
C PRO A 2 -4.60 -8.53 -3.79
N SER A 3 -5.87 -8.75 -4.15
CA SER A 3 -6.38 -8.58 -5.51
C SER A 3 -6.29 -7.13 -6.01
N MET A 4 -6.15 -6.17 -5.10
CA MET A 4 -5.93 -4.77 -5.46
C MET A 4 -4.64 -4.61 -6.30
N LEU A 5 -3.63 -5.45 -6.09
CA LEU A 5 -2.37 -5.38 -6.86
C LEU A 5 -2.52 -5.70 -8.35
N TYR A 6 -3.69 -6.12 -8.84
CA TYR A 6 -3.97 -6.21 -10.27
C TYR A 6 -4.34 -4.86 -10.91
N ALA A 7 -4.67 -3.85 -10.10
CA ALA A 7 -5.08 -2.53 -10.59
C ALA A 7 -3.89 -1.75 -11.21
N PRO A 8 -4.16 -0.73 -12.04
CA PRO A 8 -3.11 0.16 -12.53
C PRO A 8 -2.34 0.84 -11.39
N PRO A 9 -1.04 1.15 -11.55
CA PRO A 9 -0.21 1.73 -10.50
C PRO A 9 -0.84 2.90 -9.73
N ALA A 10 -1.47 3.85 -10.43
CA ALA A 10 -2.15 4.99 -9.80
C ALA A 10 -3.23 4.56 -8.79
N ARG A 11 -4.00 3.51 -9.11
CA ARG A 11 -5.04 3.00 -8.21
C ARG A 11 -4.44 2.27 -7.00
N ILE A 12 -3.28 1.63 -7.17
CA ILE A 12 -2.50 1.03 -6.08
C ILE A 12 -2.09 2.11 -5.07
N GLU A 13 -1.54 3.22 -5.57
CA GLU A 13 -1.13 4.34 -4.73
C GLU A 13 -2.31 4.97 -3.98
N GLU A 14 -3.45 5.16 -4.65
CA GLU A 14 -4.69 5.67 -4.03
C GLU A 14 -5.19 4.77 -2.90
N GLU A 15 -5.11 3.44 -3.06
CA GLU A 15 -5.52 2.52 -2.00
C GLU A 15 -4.59 2.63 -0.78
N VAL A 16 -3.28 2.69 -1.03
CA VAL A 16 -2.28 2.88 0.03
C VAL A 16 -2.56 4.18 0.79
N ALA A 17 -2.79 5.28 0.07
CA ALA A 17 -3.15 6.57 0.67
C ALA A 17 -4.42 6.47 1.54
N THR A 18 -5.44 5.76 1.04
CA THR A 18 -6.72 5.57 1.73
C THR A 18 -6.54 4.82 3.05
N ILE A 19 -5.78 3.73 3.05
CA ILE A 19 -5.54 2.93 4.26
C ILE A 19 -4.68 3.71 5.26
N LEU A 20 -3.64 4.41 4.80
CA LEU A 20 -2.81 5.27 5.65
C LEU A 20 -3.63 6.38 6.32
N ALA A 21 -4.51 7.05 5.55
CA ALA A 21 -5.39 8.08 6.09
C ALA A 21 -6.40 7.52 7.12
N GLY A 22 -6.85 6.28 6.94
CA GLY A 22 -7.73 5.59 7.88
C GLY A 22 -7.07 5.28 9.22
N PHE A 23 -5.77 4.94 9.23
CA PHE A 23 -5.00 4.82 10.48
C PHE A 23 -4.65 6.19 11.08
N GLY A 24 -4.19 7.12 10.24
CA GLY A 24 -3.90 8.49 10.61
C GLY A 24 -2.53 8.69 11.26
N HIS A 25 -2.42 9.72 12.10
CA HIS A 25 -1.17 10.14 12.72
C HIS A 25 -0.79 9.24 13.90
N GLY A 26 0.51 9.03 14.08
CA GLY A 26 1.07 8.33 15.24
C GLY A 26 1.76 7.02 14.87
N GLU A 27 2.29 6.36 15.90
CA GLU A 27 3.10 5.15 15.76
C GLU A 27 2.28 3.86 15.89
N GLY A 28 2.89 2.73 15.50
CA GLY A 28 2.34 1.39 15.74
C GLY A 28 1.60 0.76 14.56
N HIS A 29 1.69 1.34 13.36
CA HIS A 29 1.16 0.74 12.14
C HIS A 29 2.25 0.03 11.33
N VAL A 30 2.11 -1.27 11.13
CA VAL A 30 2.86 -2.02 10.13
C VAL A 30 1.91 -2.31 8.96
N PHE A 31 2.07 -1.57 7.88
CA PHE A 31 1.25 -1.75 6.68
C PHE A 31 1.48 -3.14 6.09
N ASN A 32 0.41 -3.86 5.76
CA ASN A 32 0.51 -5.16 5.12
C ASN A 32 -0.73 -5.47 4.29
N LEU A 33 -0.66 -6.54 3.50
CA LEU A 33 -1.83 -7.16 2.90
C LEU A 33 -2.54 -8.04 3.93
N GLY A 34 -3.85 -8.24 3.75
CA GLY A 34 -4.63 -9.15 4.60
C GLY A 34 -4.36 -10.64 4.33
N HIS A 35 -3.71 -10.97 3.21
CA HIS A 35 -3.39 -12.32 2.77
C HIS A 35 -2.16 -12.30 1.85
N GLY A 36 -1.68 -13.48 1.45
CA GLY A 36 -0.55 -13.62 0.52
C GLY A 36 -0.83 -13.06 -0.87
N ILE A 37 0.23 -12.62 -1.54
CA ILE A 37 0.18 -12.16 -2.94
C ILE A 37 -0.16 -13.34 -3.85
N HIS A 38 -1.08 -13.13 -4.79
CA HIS A 38 -1.39 -14.14 -5.81
C HIS A 38 -0.25 -14.24 -6.83
N GLN A 39 0.01 -15.46 -7.33
CA GLN A 39 1.13 -15.73 -8.25
C GLN A 39 1.09 -14.92 -9.57
N ASP A 40 -0.11 -14.51 -10.00
CA ASP A 40 -0.30 -13.82 -11.28
C ASP A 40 -0.18 -12.29 -11.16
N VAL A 41 0.08 -11.76 -9.96
CA VAL A 41 0.30 -10.32 -9.76
C VAL A 41 1.62 -9.92 -10.43
N PRO A 42 1.64 -8.88 -11.29
CA PRO A 42 2.88 -8.35 -11.85
C PRO A 42 3.84 -7.93 -10.73
N SER A 43 5.10 -8.35 -10.79
CA SER A 43 6.05 -8.09 -9.71
C SER A 43 6.33 -6.59 -9.53
N GLU A 44 6.26 -5.82 -10.62
CA GLU A 44 6.36 -4.37 -10.60
C GLU A 44 5.22 -3.71 -9.82
N HIS A 45 4.02 -4.29 -9.79
CA HIS A 45 2.90 -3.75 -9.02
C HIS A 45 3.11 -3.91 -7.51
N ALA A 46 3.75 -5.00 -7.09
CA ALA A 46 4.19 -5.15 -5.70
C ALA A 46 5.27 -4.11 -5.33
N GLY A 47 6.16 -3.79 -6.28
CA GLY A 47 7.13 -2.70 -6.14
C GLY A 47 6.45 -1.33 -5.93
N VAL A 48 5.51 -0.98 -6.80
CA VAL A 48 4.70 0.25 -6.69
C VAL A 48 4.02 0.33 -5.32
N PHE A 49 3.43 -0.77 -4.84
CA PHE A 49 2.79 -0.83 -3.53
C PHE A 49 3.77 -0.54 -2.39
N VAL A 50 4.95 -1.15 -2.39
CA VAL A 50 5.98 -0.93 -1.36
C VAL A 50 6.50 0.51 -1.39
N GLU A 51 6.80 1.05 -2.57
CA GLU A 51 7.26 2.43 -2.72
C GLU A 51 6.20 3.44 -2.27
N ALA A 52 4.93 3.21 -2.63
CA ALA A 52 3.82 4.03 -2.20
C ALA A 52 3.69 4.06 -0.68
N VAL A 53 3.81 2.91 -0.01
CA VAL A 53 3.75 2.84 1.46
C VAL A 53 4.83 3.72 2.09
N HIS A 54 6.10 3.58 1.67
CA HIS A 54 7.19 4.40 2.22
C HIS A 54 7.02 5.90 1.93
N ARG A 55 6.68 6.26 0.69
CA ARG A 55 6.57 7.67 0.27
C ARG A 55 5.39 8.38 0.92
N LEU A 56 4.23 7.70 1.00
CA LEU A 56 2.99 8.33 1.45
C LEU A 56 2.82 8.29 2.97
N SER A 57 3.48 7.37 3.67
CA SER A 57 3.39 7.27 5.13
C SER A 57 4.18 8.35 5.86
N GLU A 58 5.26 8.88 5.27
CA GLU A 58 6.17 9.84 5.92
C GLU A 58 5.44 11.02 6.57
N GLN A 59 4.39 11.54 5.93
CA GLN A 59 3.61 12.68 6.42
C GLN A 59 2.89 12.42 7.77
N TYR A 60 2.64 11.16 8.13
CA TYR A 60 1.91 10.78 9.34
C TYR A 60 2.81 10.66 10.59
N HIS A 61 4.13 10.81 10.42
CA HIS A 61 5.16 10.61 11.46
C HIS A 61 6.10 11.82 11.63
N ARG A 62 5.65 13.02 11.24
CA ARG A 62 6.46 14.26 11.32
C ARG A 62 6.35 14.98 12.65
#